data_AF-A0A846G316-F1
#
_entry.id   AF-A0A846G316-F1
#
_cell.length_a   1.000
_cell.length_b   1.000
_cell.length_c   1.000
_cell.angle_alpha   90.00
_cell.angle_beta   90.00
_cell.angle_gamma   90.00
#
_symmetry.space_group_name_H-M   'P 1'
#
loop_
_entity.id
_entity.type
_entity.pdbx_description
1 polymer ?
#
loop_
_entity_poly.entity_id
_entity_poly.type
_entity_poly.pdbx_seq_one_letter_code
_entity_poly.pdbx_strand_id
1 'polypeptide(L)'
;MQFNVRYVPYQIQFYGKGSVFFNDTALIFEGSITKFPLPLIQFFYQNVILVKTIKTVPYSTIFNYKKISLNCCQIGYRLPDVKKTGMQFFIEQKKTKVFLNKLEEYMTTVKNL
;
A
#
# COMPACT_ATOMS: atom_id res chain seq x y z
N MET A 1 6.79 -29.42 -22.01
CA MET A 1 5.78 -29.51 -20.95
C MET A 1 5.40 -28.09 -20.55
N GLN A 2 4.16 -27.68 -20.80
CA GLN A 2 3.73 -26.28 -20.70
C GLN A 2 2.91 -26.07 -19.43
N PHE A 3 3.29 -25.09 -18.61
CA PHE A 3 2.56 -24.72 -17.40
C PHE A 3 1.86 -23.38 -17.62
N ASN A 4 0.54 -23.38 -17.56
CA ASN A 4 -0.24 -22.14 -17.43
C ASN A 4 -0.45 -21.86 -15.94
N VAL A 5 0.27 -20.88 -15.41
CA VAL A 5 0.05 -20.37 -14.05
C VAL A 5 -0.46 -18.95 -14.16
N ARG A 6 -1.70 -18.71 -13.72
CA ARG A 6 -2.24 -17.37 -13.57
C ARG A 6 -2.51 -17.11 -12.10
N TYR A 7 -1.51 -16.56 -11.43
CA TYR A 7 -1.64 -16.09 -10.05
C TYR A 7 -1.64 -14.56 -10.05
N VAL A 8 -2.71 -13.95 -9.53
CA VAL A 8 -2.89 -12.49 -9.58
C VAL A 8 -3.48 -11.93 -8.28
N PRO A 9 -2.66 -11.71 -7.22
CA PRO A 9 -3.09 -10.95 -6.07
C PRO A 9 -2.88 -9.45 -6.38
N TYR A 10 -3.95 -8.75 -6.80
CA TYR A 10 -3.92 -7.33 -7.17
C TYR A 10 -3.84 -6.36 -5.97
N GLN A 11 -3.44 -6.84 -4.78
CA GLN A 11 -3.35 -6.03 -3.57
C GLN A 11 -2.09 -6.37 -2.78
N ILE A 12 -1.22 -5.37 -2.58
CA ILE A 12 -0.13 -5.43 -1.62
C ILE A 12 -0.70 -5.11 -0.25
N GLN A 13 -0.58 -6.04 0.68
CA GLN A 13 -0.99 -5.82 2.05
C GLN A 13 0.28 -5.66 2.90
N PHE A 14 0.38 -4.52 3.59
CA PHE A 14 1.39 -4.32 4.62
C PHE A 14 0.89 -4.96 5.92
N TYR A 15 1.72 -5.79 6.52
CA TYR A 15 1.45 -6.45 7.79
C TYR A 15 2.52 -6.11 8.83
N GLY A 16 2.12 -6.11 10.10
CA GLY A 16 3.01 -5.78 11.21
C GLY A 16 3.22 -4.28 11.38
N LYS A 17 4.25 -3.92 12.17
CA LYS A 17 4.61 -2.52 12.45
C LYS A 17 5.26 -1.89 11.21
N GLY A 18 4.83 -0.68 10.89
CA GLY A 18 5.33 0.11 9.77
C GLY A 18 5.08 1.60 9.99
N SER A 19 5.48 2.42 9.02
CA SER A 19 5.32 3.86 9.02
C SER A 19 5.01 4.35 7.60
N VAL A 20 4.28 5.46 7.53
CA VAL A 20 3.94 6.13 6.27
C VAL A 20 4.44 7.55 6.36
N PHE A 21 5.26 7.95 5.40
CA PHE A 21 5.86 9.27 5.33
C PHE A 21 5.35 10.00 4.09
N PHE A 22 5.01 11.28 4.28
CA PHE A 22 4.73 12.19 3.17
C PHE A 22 6.04 12.86 2.78
N ASN A 23 6.43 12.70 1.52
CA ASN A 23 7.48 13.48 0.87
C ASN A 23 6.81 14.42 -0.14
N ASP A 24 7.53 15.38 -0.71
CA ASP A 24 7.01 16.38 -1.65
C ASP A 24 6.47 15.74 -2.94
N THR A 25 7.08 14.64 -3.39
CA THR A 25 6.75 14.01 -4.69
C THR A 25 6.13 12.62 -4.57
N ALA A 26 6.19 11.99 -3.40
CA ALA A 26 5.72 10.63 -3.19
C ALA A 26 5.30 10.34 -1.75
N LEU A 27 4.43 9.34 -1.61
CA LEU A 27 4.20 8.63 -0.36
C LEU A 27 5.22 7.51 -0.20
N ILE A 28 5.85 7.43 0.96
CA ILE A 28 6.82 6.39 1.28
C ILE A 28 6.22 5.50 2.37
N PHE A 29 6.11 4.20 2.06
CA PHE A 29 5.64 3.18 2.96
C PHE A 29 6.84 2.36 3.44
N GLU A 30 7.08 2.37 4.74
CA GLU A 30 8.05 1.49 5.37
C GLU A 30 7.29 0.46 6.20
N GLY A 31 7.58 -0.82 6.02
CA GLY A 31 6.96 -1.85 6.83
C GLY A 31 7.32 -3.22 6.34
N SER A 32 6.57 -4.22 6.77
CA SER A 32 6.79 -5.58 6.29
C SER A 32 5.65 -6.03 5.40
N ILE A 33 5.98 -6.62 4.26
CA ILE A 33 5.01 -7.23 3.36
C ILE A 33 5.21 -8.74 3.37
N THR A 34 4.18 -9.51 3.06
CA THR A 34 4.33 -10.94 2.86
C THR A 34 5.11 -11.21 1.59
N LYS A 35 6.22 -11.95 1.71
CA LYS A 35 6.98 -12.45 0.57
C LYS A 35 6.15 -13.44 -0.26
N PHE A 36 5.29 -14.19 0.41
CA PHE A 36 4.37 -15.15 -0.20
C PHE A 36 2.96 -14.99 0.38
N PRO A 37 1.92 -14.90 -0.46
CA PRO A 37 0.54 -14.88 -0.02
C PRO A 37 0.10 -16.28 0.42
N LEU A 38 0.31 -16.59 1.69
CA LEU A 38 -0.03 -17.87 2.31
C LEU A 38 -1.16 -17.68 3.34
N PRO A 39 -2.44 -17.75 2.92
CA PRO A 39 -3.58 -17.30 3.73
C PRO A 39 -3.76 -18.02 5.09
N LEU A 40 -3.23 -19.24 5.25
CA LEU A 40 -3.37 -20.02 6.50
C LEU A 40 -2.11 -20.02 7.39
N ILE A 41 -0.93 -19.89 6.78
CA ILE A 41 0.37 -20.07 7.47
C ILE A 41 0.90 -18.72 7.99
N GLN A 42 0.36 -17.62 7.45
CA GLN A 42 0.79 -16.27 7.75
C GLN A 42 0.66 -15.88 9.23
N PHE A 43 -0.28 -16.44 9.98
CA PHE A 43 -0.46 -16.08 11.39
C PHE A 43 0.63 -16.65 12.31
N PHE A 44 1.12 -17.86 12.02
CA PHE A 44 2.12 -18.55 12.84
C PHE A 44 3.57 -18.22 12.43
N TYR A 45 3.80 -17.95 11.14
CA TYR A 45 5.14 -17.74 10.58
C TYR A 45 5.38 -16.29 10.16
N GLN A 46 4.82 -15.32 10.89
CA GLN A 46 4.98 -13.89 10.57
C GLN A 46 6.45 -13.50 10.39
N ASN A 47 7.36 -13.96 11.27
CA ASN A 47 8.79 -13.61 11.17
C ASN A 47 9.53 -14.23 9.97
N VAL A 48 9.00 -15.32 9.40
CA VAL A 48 9.64 -16.01 8.25
C VAL A 48 9.07 -15.52 6.93
N ILE A 49 7.79 -15.13 6.93
CA ILE A 49 7.04 -14.77 5.71
C ILE A 49 7.11 -13.26 5.45
N LEU A 50 7.30 -12.43 6.49
CA LEU A 50 7.34 -10.98 6.37
C LEU A 50 8.76 -10.49 6.06
N VAL A 51 8.86 -9.64 5.03
CA VAL A 51 10.11 -8.99 4.62
C VAL A 51 9.96 -7.49 4.77
N LYS A 52 10.93 -6.86 5.46
CA LYS A 52 11.03 -5.40 5.53
C LYS A 52 11.19 -4.84 4.12
N THR A 53 10.29 -3.94 3.76
CA THR A 53 10.21 -3.33 2.44
C THR A 53 9.95 -1.85 2.59
N ILE A 54 10.65 -1.07 1.76
CA ILE A 54 10.36 0.34 1.54
C ILE A 54 9.70 0.44 0.18
N LYS A 55 8.53 1.07 0.11
CA LYS A 55 7.79 1.27 -1.13
C LYS A 55 7.45 2.74 -1.31
N THR A 56 7.96 3.31 -2.39
CA THR A 56 7.69 4.68 -2.79
C THR A 56 6.60 4.70 -3.84
N VAL A 57 5.54 5.45 -3.59
CA VAL A 57 4.39 5.63 -4.49
C VAL A 57 4.31 7.11 -4.86
N PRO A 58 4.74 7.50 -6.08
CA PRO A 58 4.63 8.88 -6.53
C PRO A 58 3.17 9.31 -6.61
N TYR A 59 2.84 10.53 -6.16
CA TYR A 59 1.46 11.02 -6.14
C TYR A 59 0.81 11.03 -7.53
N SER A 60 1.58 11.33 -8.57
CA SER A 60 1.14 11.31 -9.96
C SER A 60 0.61 9.95 -10.43
N THR A 61 1.03 8.86 -9.77
CA THR A 61 0.57 7.51 -10.09
C THR A 61 -0.69 7.10 -9.35
N ILE A 62 -1.06 7.80 -8.28
CA ILE A 62 -2.21 7.50 -7.43
C ILE A 62 -3.47 7.95 -8.17
N PHE A 63 -4.41 7.02 -8.37
CA PHE A 63 -5.67 7.30 -9.06
C PHE A 63 -6.89 7.16 -8.15
N ASN A 64 -6.74 6.50 -7.00
CA ASN A 64 -7.82 6.32 -6.03
C ASN A 64 -7.23 6.15 -4.64
N TYR A 65 -7.89 6.68 -3.62
CA TYR A 65 -7.61 6.38 -2.23
C TYR A 65 -8.90 6.47 -1.43
N LYS A 66 -9.11 5.53 -0.52
CA LYS A 66 -10.33 5.47 0.28
C LYS A 66 -10.10 4.83 1.65
N LYS A 67 -10.95 5.21 2.59
CA LYS A 67 -11.12 4.50 3.86
C LYS A 67 -11.97 3.25 3.61
N ILE A 68 -11.49 2.08 4.02
CA ILE A 68 -12.27 0.82 3.97
C ILE A 68 -13.00 0.61 5.31
N SER A 69 -12.30 0.82 6.42
CA SER A 69 -12.84 0.64 7.78
C SER A 69 -12.28 1.72 8.72
N LEU A 70 -12.65 1.68 10.00
CA LEU A 70 -12.22 2.69 10.99
C LEU A 70 -10.70 2.93 11.00
N ASN A 71 -9.92 1.88 10.81
CA ASN A 71 -8.46 1.87 10.84
C ASN A 71 -7.81 1.35 9.55
N CYS A 72 -8.57 1.02 8.50
CA CYS A 72 -8.03 0.49 7.24
C CYS A 72 -8.18 1.50 6.10
N CYS A 73 -7.07 1.78 5.42
CA CYS A 73 -7.01 2.61 4.23
C CYS A 73 -6.55 1.79 3.02
N GLN A 74 -7.00 2.20 1.85
CA GLN A 74 -6.56 1.66 0.57
C GLN A 74 -6.12 2.76 -0.36
N ILE A 75 -5.01 2.54 -1.05
CA ILE A 75 -4.50 3.39 -2.13
C ILE A 75 -4.39 2.55 -3.39
N GLY A 76 -4.97 3.03 -4.49
CA GLY A 76 -4.82 2.52 -5.83
C GLY A 76 -3.83 3.38 -6.62
N TYR A 77 -2.80 2.77 -7.18
CA TYR A 77 -1.77 3.45 -7.97
C TYR A 77 -1.37 2.64 -9.21
N ARG A 78 -0.78 3.31 -10.19
CA ARG A 78 -0.26 2.70 -11.42
C ARG A 78 1.21 2.32 -11.23
N LEU A 79 1.57 1.12 -11.68
CA LEU A 79 2.96 0.68 -11.85
C LEU A 79 3.53 1.24 -13.17
N PRO A 80 4.87 1.26 -13.31
CA PRO A 80 5.52 1.72 -14.55
C PRO A 80 5.08 0.98 -15.82
N ASP A 81 4.65 -0.28 -15.70
CA ASP A 81 4.12 -1.10 -16.80
C ASP A 81 2.62 -0.89 -17.06
N VAL A 82 2.06 0.24 -16.59
CA VAL A 82 0.64 0.64 -16.71
C VAL A 82 -0.32 -0.27 -15.93
N LYS A 83 0.15 -1.33 -15.27
CA LYS A 83 -0.70 -2.15 -14.40
C LYS A 83 -1.18 -1.33 -13.21
N LYS A 84 -2.47 -1.40 -12.93
CA LYS A 84 -3.04 -0.85 -11.70
C LYS A 84 -2.69 -1.78 -10.55
N THR A 85 -2.53 -1.26 -9.34
CA THR A 85 -2.42 -2.10 -8.16
C THR A 85 -3.01 -1.38 -6.97
N GLY A 86 -3.45 -2.14 -5.98
CA GLY A 86 -3.93 -1.62 -4.71
C GLY A 86 -2.92 -1.88 -3.61
N MET A 87 -2.90 -1.02 -2.62
CA MET A 87 -2.23 -1.27 -1.36
C MET A 87 -3.16 -0.96 -0.21
N GLN A 88 -3.31 -1.93 0.69
CA GLN A 88 -4.10 -1.80 1.91
C GLN A 88 -3.17 -1.79 3.12
N PHE A 89 -3.48 -0.93 4.07
CA PHE A 89 -2.71 -0.79 5.30
C PHE A 89 -3.59 -0.27 6.43
N PHE A 90 -3.17 -0.56 7.65
CA PHE A 90 -3.84 -0.12 8.86
C PHE A 90 -3.13 1.10 9.46
N ILE A 91 -3.91 2.11 9.84
CA ILE A 91 -3.47 3.30 10.56
C ILE A 91 -4.31 3.44 11.84
N GLU A 92 -3.72 4.00 12.90
CA GLU A 92 -4.47 4.35 14.11
C GLU A 92 -5.73 5.16 13.77
N GLN A 93 -6.89 4.73 14.28
CA GLN A 93 -8.20 5.30 13.94
C GLN A 93 -8.25 6.84 14.05
N LYS A 94 -7.61 7.42 15.08
CA LYS A 94 -7.56 8.87 15.30
C LYS A 94 -6.75 9.61 14.22
N LYS A 95 -5.77 8.94 13.61
CA LYS A 95 -4.89 9.48 12.57
C LYS A 95 -5.40 9.25 11.15
N THR A 96 -6.38 8.36 10.96
CA THR A 96 -6.96 8.06 9.63
C THR A 96 -7.46 9.32 8.92
N LYS A 97 -8.18 10.21 9.62
CA LYS A 97 -8.70 11.45 9.02
C LYS A 97 -7.57 12.42 8.65
N VAL A 98 -6.58 12.56 9.54
CA VAL A 98 -5.41 13.42 9.32
C VAL A 98 -4.61 12.93 8.11
N PHE A 99 -4.43 11.62 7.99
CA PHE A 99 -3.75 11.01 6.84
C PHE A 99 -4.46 11.33 5.52
N LEU A 100 -5.78 11.14 5.44
CA LEU A 100 -6.54 11.38 4.22
C LEU A 100 -6.56 12.87 3.84
N ASN A 101 -6.71 13.76 4.81
CA ASN A 101 -6.66 15.20 4.56
C ASN A 101 -5.31 15.65 4.01
N LYS A 102 -4.21 15.17 4.61
CA LYS A 102 -2.86 15.44 4.09
C LYS A 102 -2.67 14.84 2.70
N LEU A 103 -3.17 13.62 2.45
CA LEU A 103 -3.06 13.03 1.13
C LEU A 103 -3.79 13.85 0.06
N GLU A 104 -5.00 14.34 0.36
CA GLU A 104 -5.72 15.24 -0.56
C GLU A 104 -4.92 16.52 -0.84
N GLU A 105 -4.34 17.14 0.19
CA GLU A 105 -3.50 18.33 0.03
C GLU A 105 -2.37 18.10 -0.97
N TYR A 106 -1.53 17.08 -0.76
CA TYR A 106 -0.43 16.76 -1.68
C TYR A 106 -0.90 16.37 -3.08
N MET A 107 -2.01 15.63 -3.19
CA MET A 107 -2.59 15.24 -4.48
C MET A 107 -3.10 16.46 -5.27
N THR A 108 -3.64 17.48 -4.59
CA THR A 108 -4.08 18.73 -5.24
C THR A 108 -2.90 19.57 -5.68
N THR A 109 -1.83 19.67 -4.88
CA THR A 109 -0.60 20.38 -5.25
C THR A 109 0.02 19.78 -6.51
N VAL A 110 0.13 18.45 -6.58
CA VAL A 110 0.73 17.76 -7.74
C VAL A 110 -0.10 17.87 -9.01
N LYS A 111 -1.43 18.01 -8.91
CA LYS A 111 -2.30 18.23 -10.08
C LYS A 111 -2.25 19.65 -10.63
N ASN A 112 -1.84 20.61 -9.80
CA ASN A 112 -1.76 22.02 -10.15
C ASN A 112 -0.36 22.46 -10.63
N LEU A 113 0.61 21.54 -10.60
CA LEU A 113 1.96 21.67 -11.17
C LEU A 113 1.97 21.14 -12.60
#